data_AF-A0A947UHJ3-F1
#
_entry.id   AF-A0A947UHJ3-F1
#
_cell.length_a   1.000
_cell.length_b   1.000
_cell.length_c   1.000
_cell.angle_alpha   90.00
_cell.angle_beta   90.00
_cell.angle_gamma   90.00
#
_symmetry.space_group_name_H-M   'P 1'
#
loop_
_entity.id
_entity.type
_entity.pdbx_description
1 polymer ?
#
loop_
_entity_poly.entity_id
_entity_poly.type
_entity_poly.pdbx_seq_one_letter_code
_entity_poly.pdbx_strand_id
1 'polypeptide(L)'
;MHKLLLAPLLLLSLGSANAAGEFYCCHDPNNGRRVCSDVLPEQCRGRAYRVLDSGGNLIKEVGAALTPEEKAERIVEDKRRKELEAASRQQRRRDQALLDTYSMPEDIDLAQRKAEADVNLAILATIARIDQARTKRKKFENEAEFYKKKALPPDLERDLRAIDHEIKLQQDLLEIKKRDFEIIKAKYDADRKRYFELTRRPLPATPAPKR
;
A
#
# COMPACT_ATOMS: atom_id res chain seq x y z
N MET A 1 101.11 16.22 23.26
CA MET A 1 100.88 17.02 22.04
C MET A 1 99.60 16.50 21.37
N HIS A 2 98.64 17.41 21.15
CA HIS A 2 97.58 17.41 20.12
C HIS A 2 96.57 16.24 19.96
N LYS A 3 95.30 16.57 20.28
CA LYS A 3 94.04 16.35 19.52
C LYS A 3 93.61 14.86 19.28
N LEU A 4 92.34 14.46 19.22
CA LEU A 4 91.09 15.07 18.76
C LEU A 4 89.87 14.48 19.51
N LEU A 5 88.86 15.33 19.72
CA LEU A 5 87.45 14.96 19.94
C LEU A 5 86.86 14.29 18.69
N LEU A 6 85.89 13.37 18.85
CA LEU A 6 84.75 13.26 17.93
C LEU A 6 83.62 12.39 18.52
N ALA A 7 82.47 13.00 18.74
CA ALA A 7 81.17 12.35 18.93
C ALA A 7 80.25 12.75 17.75
N PRO A 8 79.41 11.83 17.25
CA PRO A 8 78.12 12.23 16.68
C PRO A 8 76.98 11.32 17.18
N LEU A 9 75.89 11.86 17.73
CA LEU A 9 74.75 12.55 17.11
C LEU A 9 73.65 11.56 16.65
N LEU A 10 72.64 11.42 17.51
CA LEU A 10 71.42 10.62 17.33
C LEU A 10 70.44 11.40 16.43
N LEU A 11 70.07 10.86 15.27
CA LEU A 11 69.04 11.43 14.40
C LEU A 11 67.65 10.90 14.78
N LEU A 12 66.78 11.79 15.26
CA LEU A 12 65.33 11.59 15.31
C LEU A 12 64.74 11.83 13.90
N SER A 13 64.12 10.82 13.31
CA SER A 13 63.29 10.96 12.12
C SER A 13 61.88 11.40 12.50
N LEU A 14 61.54 12.66 12.21
CA LEU A 14 60.15 13.12 12.18
C LEU A 14 59.49 12.58 10.90
N GLY A 15 58.45 11.76 11.06
CA GLY A 15 57.57 11.36 9.97
C GLY A 15 56.66 12.52 9.56
N SER A 16 56.76 12.96 8.31
CA SER A 16 55.82 13.91 7.71
C SER A 16 54.50 13.20 7.43
N ALA A 17 53.43 13.59 8.11
CA ALA A 17 52.07 13.24 7.72
C ALA A 17 51.71 14.02 6.44
N ASN A 18 51.70 13.33 5.29
CA ASN A 18 51.15 13.90 4.06
C ASN A 18 49.62 13.96 4.20
N ALA A 19 49.08 15.11 4.60
CA ALA A 19 47.69 15.44 4.36
C ALA A 19 47.50 15.56 2.84
N ALA A 20 46.84 14.57 2.23
CA ALA A 20 46.37 14.69 0.85
C ALA A 20 45.31 15.81 0.81
N GLY A 21 45.71 17.01 0.39
CA GLY A 21 44.84 18.18 0.36
C GLY A 21 43.87 18.11 -0.81
N GLU A 22 42.56 18.14 -0.52
CA GLU A 22 41.52 18.33 -1.53
C GLU A 22 41.30 19.83 -1.78
N PHE A 23 41.06 20.22 -3.04
CA PHE A 23 40.77 21.60 -3.43
C PHE A 23 39.37 21.75 -3.99
N TYR A 24 38.63 22.74 -3.52
CA TYR A 24 37.28 23.08 -3.93
C TYR A 24 37.29 24.25 -4.90
N CYS A 25 36.82 24.04 -6.13
CA CYS A 25 36.89 24.99 -7.23
C CYS A 25 35.52 25.33 -7.81
N CYS A 26 35.22 26.61 -8.04
CA CYS A 26 34.06 27.04 -8.84
C CYS A 26 34.39 28.27 -9.69
N HIS A 27 33.44 28.73 -10.50
CA HIS A 27 33.54 30.03 -11.18
C HIS A 27 32.87 31.12 -10.33
N ASP A 28 33.57 32.22 -10.10
CA ASP A 28 33.05 33.41 -9.43
C ASP A 28 32.03 34.10 -10.34
N PRO A 29 30.80 34.37 -9.87
CA PRO A 29 29.73 34.97 -10.67
C PRO A 29 30.00 36.42 -11.11
N ASN A 30 30.84 37.15 -10.38
CA ASN A 30 31.01 38.59 -10.57
C ASN A 30 32.08 38.88 -11.63
N ASN A 31 33.05 37.98 -11.78
CA ASN A 31 34.19 38.18 -12.67
C ASN A 31 34.48 36.96 -13.59
N GLY A 32 33.73 35.86 -13.44
CA GLY A 32 33.87 34.63 -14.22
C GLY A 32 35.13 33.79 -13.91
N ARG A 33 36.00 34.25 -13.02
CA ARG A 33 37.30 33.62 -12.74
C ARG A 33 37.12 32.34 -11.93
N ARG A 34 37.98 31.36 -12.19
CA ARG A 34 38.02 30.13 -11.40
C ARG A 34 38.64 30.45 -10.02
N VAL A 35 37.89 30.18 -8.96
CA VAL A 35 38.34 30.31 -7.57
C VAL A 35 38.47 28.92 -6.99
N CYS A 36 39.64 28.59 -6.44
CA CYS A 36 39.95 27.30 -5.83
C CYS A 36 40.54 27.52 -4.44
N SER A 37 40.13 26.75 -3.44
CA SER A 37 40.74 26.77 -2.10
C SER A 37 40.66 25.39 -1.46
N ASP A 38 41.51 25.15 -0.46
CA ASP A 38 41.49 24.01 0.46
C ASP A 38 40.17 23.86 1.26
N VAL A 39 39.44 24.96 1.50
CA VAL A 39 38.11 25.00 2.10
C VAL A 39 37.11 25.56 1.09
N LEU A 40 35.86 25.07 1.06
CA LEU A 40 34.83 25.54 0.11
C LEU A 40 34.69 27.08 0.12
N PRO A 41 35.08 27.79 -0.97
CA PRO A 41 35.02 29.24 -1.02
C PRO A 41 33.58 29.75 -0.90
N GLU A 42 33.39 30.93 -0.32
CA GLU A 42 32.05 31.52 -0.17
C GLU A 42 31.36 31.74 -1.51
N GLN A 43 32.14 32.09 -2.55
CA GLN A 43 31.66 32.27 -3.92
C GLN A 43 31.09 30.97 -4.51
N CYS A 44 31.47 29.81 -3.96
CA CYS A 44 31.03 28.49 -4.39
C CYS A 44 29.85 27.94 -3.57
N ARG A 45 29.48 28.57 -2.45
CA ARG A 45 28.36 28.09 -1.61
C ARG A 45 27.04 28.15 -2.39
N GLY A 46 26.29 27.05 -2.40
CA GLY A 46 24.99 26.93 -3.07
C GLY A 46 25.04 26.79 -4.61
N ARG A 47 26.24 26.73 -5.20
CA ARG A 47 26.45 26.62 -6.66
C ARG A 47 27.16 25.32 -7.03
N ALA A 48 27.31 25.09 -8.32
CA ALA A 48 28.12 23.99 -8.81
C ALA A 48 29.61 24.25 -8.52
N TYR A 49 30.31 23.27 -7.95
CA TYR A 49 31.74 23.30 -7.69
C TYR A 49 32.37 21.92 -7.89
N ARG A 50 33.68 21.89 -8.10
CA ARG A 50 34.49 20.69 -8.33
C ARG A 50 35.46 20.50 -7.18
N VAL A 51 35.62 19.27 -6.73
CA VAL A 51 36.64 18.84 -5.77
C VAL A 51 37.76 18.19 -6.55
N LEU A 52 38.97 18.73 -6.42
CA LEU A 52 40.18 18.25 -7.07
C LEU A 52 41.12 17.63 -6.04
N ASP A 53 41.92 16.64 -6.43
CA ASP A 53 43.00 16.11 -5.60
C ASP A 53 44.20 17.08 -5.56
N SER A 54 45.21 16.76 -4.75
CA SER A 54 46.44 17.54 -4.65
C SER A 54 47.23 17.60 -5.97
N GLY A 55 46.95 16.71 -6.92
CA GLY A 55 47.51 16.69 -8.27
C GLY A 55 46.66 17.42 -9.32
N GLY A 56 45.52 18.00 -8.95
CA GLY A 56 44.61 18.71 -9.85
C GLY A 56 43.65 17.79 -10.63
N ASN A 57 43.56 16.50 -10.31
CA ASN A 57 42.60 15.58 -10.91
C ASN A 57 41.22 15.76 -10.27
N LEU A 58 40.16 15.67 -11.08
CA LEU A 58 38.79 15.78 -10.60
C LEU A 58 38.39 14.55 -9.78
N ILE A 59 38.17 14.75 -8.47
CA ILE A 59 37.63 13.73 -7.56
C ILE A 59 36.11 13.69 -7.66
N LYS A 60 35.46 14.86 -7.62
CA LYS A 60 34.00 14.98 -7.51
C LYS A 60 33.49 16.28 -8.12
N GLU A 61 32.38 16.23 -8.83
CA GLU A 61 31.65 17.42 -9.26
C GLU A 61 30.33 17.49 -8.48
N VAL A 62 30.11 18.59 -7.78
CA VAL A 62 28.88 18.87 -7.03
C VAL A 62 28.08 19.86 -7.87
N GLY A 63 26.92 19.45 -8.37
CA GLY A 63 26.01 20.34 -9.10
C GLY A 63 25.43 21.43 -8.22
N ALA A 64 24.81 22.46 -8.83
CA ALA A 64 24.11 23.49 -8.07
C ALA A 64 23.02 22.87 -7.19
N ALA A 65 22.75 23.49 -6.03
CA ALA A 65 21.67 23.02 -5.18
C ALA A 65 20.35 23.13 -5.96
N LEU A 66 19.58 22.03 -6.02
CA LEU A 66 18.28 22.00 -6.69
C LEU A 66 17.43 23.18 -6.25
N THR A 67 16.71 23.78 -7.19
CA THR A 67 15.77 24.86 -6.88
C THR A 67 14.69 24.35 -5.93
N PRO A 68 14.05 25.22 -5.13
CA PRO A 68 12.93 24.82 -4.30
C PRO A 68 11.85 24.06 -5.08
N GLU A 69 11.60 24.45 -6.33
CA GLU A 69 10.64 23.82 -7.25
C GLU A 69 11.10 22.41 -7.66
N GLU A 70 12.35 22.23 -8.09
CA GLU A 70 12.91 20.92 -8.44
C GLU A 70 12.95 19.96 -7.24
N LYS A 71 13.19 20.48 -6.03
CA LYS A 71 13.09 19.70 -4.78
C LYS A 71 11.65 19.26 -4.53
N ALA A 72 10.69 20.15 -4.71
CA ALA A 72 9.27 19.83 -4.53
C ALA A 72 8.81 18.76 -5.53
N GLU A 73 9.18 18.88 -6.81
CA GLU A 73 8.89 17.88 -7.85
C GLU A 73 9.49 16.51 -7.52
N ARG A 74 10.76 16.45 -7.10
CA ARG A 74 11.40 15.19 -6.68
C ARG A 74 10.68 14.55 -5.49
N ILE A 75 10.22 15.33 -4.52
CA ILE A 75 9.45 14.80 -3.38
C ILE A 75 8.14 14.17 -3.85
N VAL A 76 7.43 14.81 -4.78
CA VAL A 76 6.17 14.29 -5.35
C VAL A 76 6.42 13.01 -6.13
N GLU A 77 7.42 12.97 -7.01
CA GLU A 77 7.78 11.78 -7.78
C GLU A 77 8.26 10.63 -6.90
N ASP A 78 9.08 10.90 -5.88
CA ASP A 78 9.52 9.90 -4.92
C ASP A 78 8.34 9.35 -4.11
N LYS A 79 7.39 10.19 -3.73
CA LYS A 79 6.17 9.77 -3.04
C LYS A 79 5.34 8.86 -3.95
N ARG A 80 5.10 9.26 -5.21
CA ARG A 80 4.37 8.46 -6.19
C ARG A 80 5.04 7.11 -6.44
N ARG A 81 6.36 7.07 -6.60
CA ARG A 81 7.13 5.83 -6.75
C ARG A 81 6.96 4.92 -5.53
N LYS A 82 7.08 5.46 -4.32
CA LYS A 82 6.90 4.69 -3.08
C LYS A 82 5.49 4.12 -2.96
N GLU A 83 4.46 4.87 -3.35
CA GLU A 83 3.07 4.42 -3.37
C GLU A 83 2.86 3.27 -4.36
N LEU A 84 3.40 3.39 -5.58
CA LEU A 84 3.34 2.33 -6.60
C LEU A 84 4.06 1.06 -6.14
N GLU A 85 5.26 1.19 -5.56
CA GLU A 85 6.00 0.06 -5.01
C GLU A 85 5.25 -0.60 -3.85
N ALA A 86 4.65 0.18 -2.96
CA ALA A 86 3.85 -0.33 -1.84
C ALA A 86 2.62 -1.08 -2.34
N ALA A 87 1.90 -0.54 -3.32
CA ALA A 87 0.77 -1.21 -3.96
C ALA A 87 1.19 -2.53 -4.63
N SER A 88 2.32 -2.52 -5.35
CA SER A 88 2.88 -3.71 -5.99
C SER A 88 3.29 -4.79 -4.98
N ARG A 89 3.93 -4.41 -3.86
CA ARG A 89 4.24 -5.33 -2.76
C ARG A 89 2.97 -5.90 -2.12
N GLN A 90 1.96 -5.07 -1.91
CA GLN A 90 0.69 -5.51 -1.34
C GLN A 90 -0.03 -6.50 -2.27
N GLN A 91 -0.01 -6.24 -3.58
CA GLN A 91 -0.59 -7.18 -4.54
C GLN A 91 0.13 -8.52 -4.52
N ARG A 92 1.47 -8.54 -4.53
CA ARG A 92 2.25 -9.80 -4.42
C ARG A 92 1.93 -10.56 -3.14
N ARG A 93 1.75 -9.88 -2.01
CA ARG A 93 1.35 -10.53 -0.75
C ARG A 93 -0.03 -11.16 -0.85
N ARG A 94 -0.99 -10.46 -1.46
CA ARG A 94 -2.35 -11.00 -1.68
C ARG A 94 -2.34 -12.20 -2.63
N ASP A 95 -1.57 -12.12 -3.71
CA ASP A 95 -1.41 -13.21 -4.67
C ASP A 95 -0.77 -14.44 -4.02
N GLN A 96 0.29 -14.26 -3.23
CA GLN A 96 0.92 -15.35 -2.50
C GLN A 96 -0.03 -15.96 -1.48
N ALA A 97 -0.73 -15.14 -0.69
CA ALA A 97 -1.72 -15.64 0.26
C ALA A 97 -2.85 -16.43 -0.42
N LEU A 98 -3.28 -16.01 -1.62
CA LEU A 98 -4.29 -16.73 -2.40
C LEU A 98 -3.79 -18.13 -2.81
N LEU A 99 -2.54 -18.23 -3.30
CA LEU A 99 -1.91 -19.49 -3.67
C LEU A 99 -1.59 -20.38 -2.45
N ASP A 100 -1.26 -19.78 -1.30
CA ASP A 100 -1.00 -20.52 -0.07
C ASP A 100 -2.30 -21.04 0.57
N THR A 101 -3.42 -20.34 0.37
CA THR A 101 -4.73 -20.73 0.92
C THR A 101 -5.38 -21.86 0.13
N TYR A 102 -5.21 -21.85 -1.20
CA TYR A 102 -5.89 -22.79 -2.10
C TYR A 102 -4.85 -23.56 -2.90
N SER A 103 -4.84 -24.89 -2.76
CA SER A 103 -3.91 -25.76 -3.49
C SER A 103 -4.42 -26.09 -4.89
N MET A 104 -5.74 -26.09 -5.07
CA MET A 104 -6.41 -26.35 -6.34
C MET A 104 -7.66 -25.46 -6.50
N PRO A 105 -8.13 -25.20 -7.73
CA PRO A 105 -9.35 -24.41 -7.97
C PRO A 105 -10.58 -24.92 -7.20
N GLU A 106 -10.68 -26.22 -6.99
CA GLU A 106 -11.78 -26.87 -6.28
C GLU A 106 -11.81 -26.52 -4.78
N ASP A 107 -10.67 -26.13 -4.20
CA ASP A 107 -10.62 -25.63 -2.82
C ASP A 107 -11.34 -24.28 -2.69
N ILE A 108 -11.27 -23.45 -3.73
CA ILE A 108 -12.01 -22.17 -3.80
C ILE A 108 -13.51 -22.44 -3.86
N ASP A 109 -13.95 -23.44 -4.64
CA ASP A 109 -15.35 -23.85 -4.69
C ASP A 109 -15.87 -24.37 -3.35
N LEU A 110 -15.06 -25.18 -2.66
CA LEU A 110 -15.40 -25.69 -1.34
C LEU A 110 -15.51 -24.55 -0.33
N ALA A 111 -14.56 -23.61 -0.33
CA ALA A 111 -14.57 -22.46 0.55
C ALA A 111 -15.77 -21.54 0.26
N GLN A 112 -16.08 -21.30 -1.02
CA GLN A 112 -17.25 -20.53 -1.44
C GLN A 112 -18.54 -21.16 -0.90
N ARG A 113 -18.76 -22.46 -1.16
CA ARG A 113 -19.96 -23.17 -0.66
C ARG A 113 -20.11 -23.10 0.85
N LYS A 114 -19.01 -23.21 1.59
CA LYS A 114 -19.02 -23.09 3.06
C LYS A 114 -19.39 -21.67 3.50
N ALA A 115 -18.78 -20.65 2.90
CA ALA A 115 -19.08 -19.25 3.22
C ALA A 115 -20.53 -18.86 2.87
N GLU A 116 -21.04 -19.39 1.76
CA GLU A 116 -22.41 -19.20 1.29
C GLU A 116 -23.44 -19.91 2.16
N ALA A 117 -23.08 -21.06 2.77
CA ALA A 117 -24.02 -21.87 3.54
C ALA A 117 -24.64 -21.10 4.71
N ASP A 118 -23.84 -20.38 5.50
CA ASP A 118 -24.31 -19.64 6.67
C ASP A 118 -25.27 -18.51 6.27
N VAL A 119 -24.95 -17.79 5.20
CA VAL A 119 -25.80 -16.69 4.70
C VAL A 119 -27.09 -17.24 4.09
N ASN A 120 -27.01 -18.35 3.33
CA ASN A 120 -28.19 -19.01 2.78
C ASN A 120 -29.14 -19.51 3.87
N LEU A 121 -28.61 -20.12 4.93
CA LEU A 121 -29.42 -20.52 6.09
C LEU A 121 -30.12 -19.31 6.71
N ALA A 122 -29.42 -18.18 6.85
CA ALA A 122 -30.01 -16.95 7.37
C ALA A 122 -31.08 -16.35 6.43
N ILE A 123 -30.89 -16.44 5.11
CA ILE A 123 -31.87 -16.04 4.10
C ILE A 123 -33.14 -16.89 4.24
N LEU A 124 -33.00 -18.22 4.27
CA LEU A 124 -34.13 -19.15 4.41
C LEU A 124 -34.90 -18.92 5.72
N ALA A 125 -34.19 -18.70 6.82
CA ALA A 125 -34.81 -18.36 8.10
C ALA A 125 -35.60 -17.03 8.05
N THR A 126 -35.09 -16.04 7.32
CA THR A 126 -35.76 -14.74 7.16
C THR A 126 -37.00 -14.87 6.28
N ILE A 127 -36.94 -15.66 5.20
CA ILE A 127 -38.10 -15.98 4.35
C ILE A 127 -39.19 -16.66 5.17
N ALA A 128 -38.83 -17.68 5.96
CA ALA A 128 -39.78 -18.37 6.82
C ALA A 128 -40.48 -17.43 7.82
N ARG A 129 -39.76 -16.45 8.38
CA ARG A 129 -40.35 -15.42 9.26
C ARG A 129 -41.32 -14.50 8.51
N ILE A 130 -40.97 -14.07 7.29
CA ILE A 130 -41.88 -13.29 6.43
C ILE A 130 -43.17 -14.06 6.17
N ASP A 131 -43.07 -15.35 5.83
CA ASP A 131 -44.25 -16.17 5.53
C ASP A 131 -45.14 -16.39 6.77
N GLN A 132 -44.52 -16.58 7.94
CA GLN A 132 -45.24 -16.62 9.21
C GLN A 132 -45.96 -15.28 9.49
N ALA A 133 -45.29 -14.15 9.30
CA ALA A 133 -45.86 -12.83 9.51
C ALA A 133 -47.01 -12.55 8.53
N ARG A 134 -46.86 -12.93 7.25
CA ARG A 134 -47.92 -12.85 6.23
C ARG A 134 -49.13 -13.72 6.57
N THR A 135 -48.89 -14.92 7.12
CA THR A 135 -49.96 -15.80 7.58
C THR A 135 -50.74 -15.16 8.73
N LYS A 136 -50.06 -14.54 9.70
CA LYS A 136 -50.71 -13.79 10.79
C LYS A 136 -51.48 -12.58 10.27
N ARG A 137 -50.88 -11.80 9.38
CA ARG A 137 -51.53 -10.66 8.72
C ARG A 137 -52.83 -11.07 8.03
N LYS A 138 -52.81 -12.17 7.27
CA LYS A 138 -54.02 -12.69 6.62
C LYS A 138 -55.13 -13.05 7.62
N LYS A 139 -54.78 -13.55 8.82
CA LYS A 139 -55.78 -13.81 9.88
C LYS A 139 -56.42 -12.51 10.37
N PHE A 140 -55.62 -11.47 10.62
CA PHE A 140 -56.14 -10.16 10.99
C PHE A 140 -56.97 -9.51 9.88
N GLU A 141 -56.58 -9.67 8.62
CA GLU A 141 -57.38 -9.20 7.49
C GLU A 141 -58.73 -9.90 7.41
N ASN A 142 -58.76 -11.22 7.57
CA ASN A 142 -60.00 -11.99 7.60
C ASN A 142 -60.93 -11.54 8.75
N GLU A 143 -60.37 -11.25 9.93
CA GLU A 143 -61.13 -10.70 11.05
C GLU A 143 -61.64 -9.29 10.74
N ALA A 144 -60.82 -8.45 10.12
CA ALA A 144 -61.20 -7.11 9.69
C ALA A 144 -62.36 -7.11 8.70
N GLU A 145 -62.53 -8.18 7.91
CA GLU A 145 -63.67 -8.30 6.98
C GLU A 145 -65.03 -8.26 7.68
N PHE A 146 -65.12 -8.76 8.92
CA PHE A 146 -66.34 -8.73 9.73
C PHE A 146 -66.75 -7.29 10.10
N TYR A 147 -65.81 -6.36 10.05
CA TYR A 147 -65.99 -4.96 10.42
C TYR A 147 -66.10 -4.02 9.22
N LYS A 148 -66.19 -4.51 7.96
CA LYS A 148 -66.25 -3.66 6.74
C LYS A 148 -67.33 -2.56 6.74
N LYS A 149 -68.39 -2.69 7.54
CA LYS A 149 -69.47 -1.70 7.69
C LYS A 149 -69.49 -0.98 9.05
N LYS A 150 -68.46 -1.18 9.88
CA LYS A 150 -68.32 -0.65 11.23
C LYS A 150 -66.90 -0.10 11.43
N ALA A 151 -66.67 0.63 12.52
CA ALA A 151 -65.30 1.00 12.89
C ALA A 151 -64.51 -0.27 13.26
N LEU A 152 -63.25 -0.33 12.82
CA LEU A 152 -62.34 -1.41 13.18
C LEU A 152 -62.01 -1.31 14.68
N PRO A 153 -61.93 -2.42 15.44
CA PRO A 153 -61.43 -2.38 16.81
C PRO A 153 -60.01 -1.79 16.87
N PRO A 154 -59.71 -0.86 17.81
CA PRO A 154 -58.38 -0.23 17.89
C PRO A 154 -57.22 -1.21 18.03
N ASP A 155 -57.44 -2.33 18.73
CA ASP A 155 -56.43 -3.39 18.87
C ASP A 155 -56.13 -4.06 17.52
N LEU A 156 -57.16 -4.36 16.71
CA LEU A 156 -57.00 -4.97 15.39
C LEU A 156 -56.27 -4.03 14.43
N GLU A 157 -56.55 -2.73 14.47
CA GLU A 157 -55.84 -1.72 13.68
C GLU A 157 -54.37 -1.60 14.10
N ARG A 158 -54.10 -1.63 15.41
CA ARG A 158 -52.73 -1.65 15.93
C ARG A 158 -51.98 -2.90 15.46
N ASP A 159 -52.61 -4.07 15.55
CA ASP A 159 -51.98 -5.34 15.23
C ASP A 159 -51.70 -5.48 13.72
N LEU A 160 -52.62 -4.99 12.86
CA LEU A 160 -52.39 -4.86 11.41
C LEU A 160 -51.19 -3.96 11.09
N ARG A 161 -51.12 -2.77 11.71
CA ARG A 161 -49.98 -1.86 11.51
C ARG A 161 -48.67 -2.46 12.02
N ALA A 162 -48.70 -3.15 13.16
CA ALA A 162 -47.52 -3.78 13.74
C ALA A 162 -47.00 -4.92 12.83
N ILE A 163 -47.87 -5.79 12.33
CA ILE A 163 -47.47 -6.89 11.46
C ILE A 163 -47.00 -6.40 10.08
N ASP A 164 -47.60 -5.32 9.55
CA ASP A 164 -47.13 -4.67 8.31
C ASP A 164 -45.71 -4.12 8.47
N HIS A 165 -45.44 -3.46 9.60
CA HIS A 165 -44.11 -2.98 9.91
C HIS A 165 -43.11 -4.13 10.11
N GLU A 166 -43.49 -5.21 10.80
CA GLU A 166 -42.65 -6.41 10.95
C GLU A 166 -42.30 -7.02 9.59
N ILE A 167 -43.29 -7.21 8.70
CA ILE A 167 -43.06 -7.73 7.34
C ILE A 167 -42.07 -6.86 6.59
N LYS A 168 -42.25 -5.53 6.64
CA LYS A 168 -41.34 -4.59 5.97
C LYS A 168 -39.91 -4.70 6.50
N LEU A 169 -39.73 -4.73 7.83
CA LEU A 169 -38.40 -4.90 8.43
C LEU A 169 -37.74 -6.21 8.03
N GLN A 170 -38.48 -7.32 7.99
CA GLN A 170 -37.94 -8.61 7.58
C GLN A 170 -37.60 -8.61 6.07
N GLN A 171 -38.36 -7.92 5.23
CA GLN A 171 -38.06 -7.75 3.81
C GLN A 171 -36.78 -6.93 3.61
N ASP A 172 -36.62 -5.82 4.32
CA ASP A 172 -35.39 -5.01 4.26
C ASP A 172 -34.16 -5.82 4.71
N LEU A 173 -34.31 -6.61 5.78
CA LEU A 173 -33.28 -7.53 6.26
C LEU A 173 -32.95 -8.62 5.22
N LEU A 174 -33.95 -9.16 4.53
CA LEU A 174 -33.76 -10.15 3.47
C LEU A 174 -32.90 -9.59 2.34
N GLU A 175 -33.17 -8.35 1.91
CA GLU A 175 -32.39 -7.69 0.86
C GLU A 175 -30.95 -7.41 1.28
N ILE A 176 -30.71 -7.08 2.56
CA ILE A 176 -29.35 -6.98 3.10
C ILE A 176 -28.63 -8.34 3.00
N LYS A 177 -29.27 -9.42 3.46
CA LYS A 177 -28.66 -10.77 3.42
C LYS A 177 -28.38 -11.26 2.00
N LYS A 178 -29.27 -10.98 1.05
CA LYS A 178 -29.03 -11.27 -0.36
C LYS A 178 -27.83 -10.49 -0.91
N ARG A 179 -27.69 -9.21 -0.53
CA ARG A 179 -26.52 -8.43 -0.92
C ARG A 179 -25.23 -9.00 -0.34
N ASP A 180 -25.25 -9.45 0.93
CA ASP A 180 -24.10 -10.12 1.55
C ASP A 180 -23.74 -11.41 0.81
N PHE A 181 -24.74 -12.18 0.39
CA PHE A 181 -24.53 -13.37 -0.44
C PHE A 181 -23.85 -13.03 -1.76
N GLU A 182 -24.32 -12.01 -2.47
CA GLU A 182 -23.69 -11.58 -3.74
C GLU A 182 -22.28 -11.03 -3.53
N ILE A 183 -22.00 -10.35 -2.42
CA ILE A 183 -20.64 -9.89 -2.06
C ILE A 183 -19.69 -11.09 -1.86
N ILE A 184 -20.15 -12.11 -1.13
CA ILE A 184 -19.39 -13.35 -0.93
C ILE A 184 -19.10 -14.00 -2.27
N LYS A 185 -20.13 -14.21 -3.09
CA LYS A 185 -19.99 -14.79 -4.43
C LYS A 185 -19.01 -14.01 -5.30
N ALA A 186 -19.16 -12.69 -5.37
CA ALA A 186 -18.27 -11.83 -6.17
C ALA A 186 -16.81 -11.89 -5.70
N LYS A 187 -16.57 -11.99 -4.39
CA LYS A 187 -15.22 -12.20 -3.83
C LYS A 187 -14.61 -13.52 -4.33
N TYR A 188 -15.34 -14.62 -4.21
CA TYR A 188 -14.84 -15.94 -4.64
C TYR A 188 -14.67 -16.04 -6.16
N ASP A 189 -15.53 -15.40 -6.95
CA ASP A 189 -15.37 -15.29 -8.40
C ASP A 189 -14.10 -14.50 -8.77
N ALA A 190 -13.80 -13.42 -8.05
CA ALA A 190 -12.57 -12.66 -8.23
C ALA A 190 -11.32 -13.46 -7.82
N ASP A 191 -11.37 -14.16 -6.68
CA ASP A 191 -10.29 -15.05 -6.21
C ASP A 191 -10.01 -16.15 -7.24
N ARG A 192 -11.05 -16.79 -7.77
CA ARG A 192 -10.95 -17.81 -8.82
C ARG A 192 -10.32 -17.27 -10.09
N LYS A 193 -10.78 -16.12 -10.59
CA LYS A 193 -10.20 -15.48 -11.76
C LYS A 193 -8.71 -15.19 -11.53
N ARG A 194 -8.37 -14.62 -10.37
CA ARG A 194 -6.99 -14.30 -10.02
C ARG A 194 -6.12 -15.54 -9.89
N TYR A 195 -6.63 -16.58 -9.25
CA TYR A 195 -5.95 -17.86 -9.11
C TYR A 195 -5.62 -18.47 -10.48
N PHE A 196 -6.56 -18.45 -11.42
CA PHE A 196 -6.32 -18.90 -12.78
C PHE A 196 -5.29 -18.04 -13.53
N GLU A 197 -5.30 -16.72 -13.35
CA GLU A 197 -4.28 -15.84 -13.94
C GLU A 197 -2.86 -16.15 -13.41
N LEU A 198 -2.74 -16.45 -12.11
CA LEU A 198 -1.47 -16.75 -11.46
C LEU A 198 -0.95 -18.16 -11.82
N THR A 199 -1.84 -19.14 -11.94
CA THR A 199 -1.48 -20.55 -12.20
C THR A 199 -1.34 -20.91 -13.68
N ARG A 200 -2.00 -20.17 -14.60
CA ARG A 200 -1.85 -20.37 -16.05
C ARG A 200 -0.55 -19.78 -16.62
N ARG A 201 0.24 -19.05 -15.83
CA ARG A 201 1.55 -18.52 -16.24
C ARG A 201 2.64 -19.39 -15.60
N PRO A 202 3.54 -20.03 -16.38
CA PRO A 202 4.60 -20.83 -15.80
C PRO A 202 5.56 -19.93 -14.99
N LEU A 203 6.10 -20.51 -13.92
CA LEU A 203 7.07 -19.95 -12.98
C LEU A 203 8.19 -19.13 -13.67
N PRO A 204 8.75 -18.11 -13.00
CA PRO A 204 9.82 -17.26 -13.56
C PRO A 204 10.99 -18.11 -14.04
N ALA A 205 11.49 -17.77 -15.24
CA ALA A 205 12.67 -18.39 -15.84
C ALA A 205 13.83 -18.42 -14.85
N THR A 206 14.32 -19.62 -14.56
CA THR A 206 15.57 -19.86 -13.83
C THR A 206 16.69 -19.09 -14.53
N PRO A 207 17.56 -18.33 -13.83
CA PRO A 207 18.67 -17.65 -14.48
C PRO A 207 19.64 -18.69 -15.04
N ALA A 208 19.94 -18.59 -16.34
CA ALA A 208 20.88 -19.47 -17.02
C ALA A 208 22.29 -19.35 -16.39
N PRO A 209 23.03 -20.46 -16.23
CA PRO A 209 24.39 -20.42 -15.72
C PRO A 209 25.28 -19.70 -16.73
N LYS A 210 26.03 -18.70 -16.24
CA LYS A 210 27.09 -18.03 -17.00
C LYS A 210 28.15 -19.08 -17.38
N ARG A 211 28.39 -19.27 -18.68
CA ARG A 211 29.59 -19.89 -19.23
C ARG A 211 30.41 -18.81 -19.91
#